data_AF-A0A1Y4D711-F1
#
_entry.id   AF-A0A1Y4D711-F1
#
_cell.length_a   1.000
_cell.length_b   1.000
_cell.length_c   1.000
_cell.angle_alpha   90.00
_cell.angle_beta   90.00
_cell.angle_gamma   90.00
#
_symmetry.space_group_name_H-M   'P 1'
#
loop_
_entity.id
_entity.type
_entity.pdbx_description
1 polymer ?
#
loop_
_entity_poly.entity_id
_entity_poly.type
_entity_poly.pdbx_seq_one_letter_code
_entity_poly.pdbx_strand_id
1 'polypeptide(L)'
;MKQIYSVELFSKYRSELMGIGIIGVLVAHSIGLGEIATPSNLYMKIIAFIPRLAFTQGFLFLSGFGLYYSFAKNGNIREFYVRRINRLLIPFIVLSVCFFIYKDFIETFKPMNFFLHISSLAFWFDGNYCGMWYIAISVFLYAIFPLFYKYILTTKRVTMLILVVVFLILAFQQFVPAYYDKVSIGINKIPIFIIGVYAGRLSLYGKNKEWCILLCIVIVFWIITFFLKSHWVYAIEIYGMTEKIVYMFIICILFSVLKNWTPVKLIRNMLRWFGKYSLELYVLHLLIFCFLSSELLFGDITSITKVSIMIIGALCLCVPFHKLTGVIVKKINLK
;
A
#
# COMPACT_ATOMS: atom_id res chain seq x y z
N MET A 1 -19.78 -5.21 -25.20
CA MET A 1 -19.14 -6.35 -24.51
C MET A 1 -17.60 -6.24 -24.37
N LYS A 2 -16.84 -5.76 -25.37
CA LYS A 2 -15.34 -5.73 -25.33
C LYS A 2 -14.70 -4.94 -24.17
N GLN A 3 -15.42 -4.08 -23.45
CA GLN A 3 -14.86 -3.17 -22.44
C GLN A 3 -14.90 -3.71 -20.98
N ILE A 4 -15.57 -4.85 -20.73
CA ILE A 4 -15.83 -5.34 -19.37
C ILE A 4 -14.63 -6.10 -18.77
N TYR A 5 -13.77 -6.71 -19.60
CA TYR A 5 -12.59 -7.47 -19.13
C TYR A 5 -11.28 -6.73 -19.38
N SER A 6 -11.34 -5.42 -19.61
CA SER A 6 -10.16 -4.61 -19.90
C SER A 6 -9.34 -4.34 -18.64
N VAL A 7 -8.02 -4.46 -18.73
CA VAL A 7 -7.10 -4.07 -17.65
C VAL A 7 -7.19 -2.56 -17.35
N GLU A 8 -7.69 -1.77 -18.29
CA GLU A 8 -7.93 -0.32 -18.14
C GLU A 8 -8.91 0.00 -17.01
N LEU A 9 -9.72 -0.95 -16.57
CA LEU A 9 -10.60 -0.76 -15.43
C LEU A 9 -9.83 -0.41 -14.15
N PHE A 10 -8.61 -0.91 -13.97
CA PHE A 10 -7.75 -0.51 -12.86
C PHE A 10 -7.41 0.99 -12.91
N SER A 11 -7.16 1.52 -14.11
CA SER A 11 -6.94 2.97 -14.28
C SER A 11 -8.21 3.75 -13.97
N LYS A 12 -9.37 3.27 -14.45
CA LYS A 12 -10.67 3.93 -14.30
C LYS A 12 -11.14 4.01 -12.84
N TYR A 13 -10.94 2.95 -12.07
CA TYR A 13 -11.39 2.81 -10.68
C TYR A 13 -10.26 2.93 -9.66
N ARG A 14 -9.11 3.49 -10.05
CA ARG A 14 -7.91 3.57 -9.20
C ARG A 14 -8.19 4.24 -7.86
N SER A 15 -8.91 5.37 -7.86
CA SER A 15 -9.22 6.10 -6.63
C SER A 15 -10.14 5.30 -5.72
N GLU A 16 -11.16 4.65 -6.28
CA GLU A 16 -12.05 3.76 -5.54
C GLU A 16 -11.28 2.59 -4.90
N LEU A 17 -10.38 1.94 -5.64
CA LEU A 17 -9.57 0.84 -5.12
C LEU A 17 -8.58 1.29 -4.03
N MET A 18 -7.98 2.48 -4.16
CA MET A 18 -7.20 3.09 -3.08
C MET A 18 -8.07 3.35 -1.84
N GLY A 19 -9.33 3.75 -2.04
CA GLY A 19 -10.30 3.89 -0.96
C GLY A 19 -10.58 2.59 -0.22
N ILE A 20 -10.82 1.51 -0.97
CA ILE A 20 -11.01 0.16 -0.40
C ILE A 20 -9.76 -0.28 0.35
N GLY A 21 -8.57 -0.01 -0.21
CA GLY A 21 -7.30 -0.34 0.44
C GLY A 21 -7.13 0.36 1.79
N ILE A 22 -7.37 1.68 1.86
CA ILE A 22 -7.18 2.41 3.11
C ILE A 22 -8.23 2.05 4.17
N ILE A 23 -9.48 1.82 3.77
CA ILE A 23 -10.51 1.32 4.68
C ILE A 23 -10.11 -0.05 5.22
N GLY A 24 -9.60 -0.94 4.36
CA GLY A 24 -9.07 -2.23 4.79
C GLY A 24 -7.94 -2.10 5.81
N VAL A 25 -7.00 -1.16 5.60
CA VAL A 25 -5.92 -0.85 6.56
C VAL A 25 -6.49 -0.41 7.90
N LEU A 26 -7.40 0.57 7.91
CA LEU A 26 -8.01 1.08 9.13
C LEU A 26 -8.75 -0.02 9.88
N VAL A 27 -9.55 -0.84 9.18
CA VAL A 27 -10.29 -1.96 9.78
C VAL A 27 -9.35 -2.99 10.41
N ALA A 28 -8.30 -3.41 9.71
CA ALA A 28 -7.38 -4.41 10.24
C ALA A 28 -6.62 -3.91 11.47
N HIS A 29 -6.16 -2.66 11.44
CA HIS A 29 -5.47 -2.06 12.59
C HIS A 29 -6.43 -1.81 13.74
N SER A 30 -7.69 -1.43 13.48
CA SER A 30 -8.68 -1.30 14.56
C SER A 30 -8.96 -2.62 15.28
N ILE A 31 -9.06 -3.73 14.53
CA ILE A 31 -9.27 -5.06 15.14
C ILE A 31 -8.01 -5.49 15.89
N GLY A 32 -6.85 -5.43 15.25
CA GLY A 32 -5.59 -5.93 15.81
C GLY A 32 -5.07 -5.08 16.97
N LEU A 33 -4.93 -3.77 16.78
CA LEU A 33 -4.42 -2.85 17.80
C LEU A 33 -5.45 -2.55 18.90
N GLY A 34 -6.74 -2.73 18.61
CA GLY A 34 -7.81 -2.53 19.59
C GLY A 34 -8.08 -3.77 20.43
N GLU A 35 -7.37 -4.88 20.16
CA GLU A 35 -7.56 -6.19 20.81
C GLU A 35 -9.02 -6.65 20.78
N ILE A 36 -9.71 -6.30 19.69
CA ILE A 36 -11.13 -6.62 19.53
C ILE A 36 -11.23 -8.11 19.24
N ALA A 37 -11.79 -8.86 20.18
CA ALA A 37 -12.13 -10.26 19.95
C ALA A 37 -12.93 -10.38 18.65
N THR A 38 -12.59 -11.36 17.81
CA THR A 38 -13.32 -11.64 16.57
C THR A 38 -14.30 -12.79 16.81
N PRO A 39 -15.48 -12.56 17.42
CA PRO A 39 -16.47 -13.60 17.59
C PRO A 39 -16.88 -14.16 16.23
N SER A 40 -17.30 -15.42 16.21
CA SER A 40 -17.64 -16.16 14.98
C SER A 40 -18.93 -15.69 14.29
N ASN A 41 -19.53 -14.59 14.75
CA ASN A 41 -20.76 -14.04 14.21
C ASN A 41 -20.58 -13.49 12.78
N LEU A 42 -21.68 -13.42 12.04
CA LEU A 42 -21.66 -13.03 10.62
C LEU A 42 -21.11 -11.61 10.42
N TYR A 43 -21.44 -10.68 11.32
CA TYR A 43 -20.99 -9.29 11.26
C TYR A 43 -19.46 -9.18 11.30
N MET A 44 -18.81 -9.82 12.27
CA MET A 44 -17.35 -9.76 12.39
C MET A 44 -16.65 -10.49 11.24
N LYS A 45 -17.25 -11.56 10.70
CA LYS A 45 -16.76 -12.20 9.47
C LYS A 45 -16.77 -11.25 8.27
N ILE A 46 -17.82 -10.44 8.10
CA ILE A 46 -17.91 -9.46 7.03
C ILE A 46 -16.85 -8.36 7.21
N ILE A 47 -16.70 -7.83 8.42
CA ILE A 47 -15.70 -6.78 8.69
C ILE A 47 -14.29 -7.30 8.47
N ALA A 48 -13.96 -8.49 8.98
CA ALA A 48 -12.66 -9.11 8.80
C ALA A 48 -12.37 -9.48 7.32
N PHE A 49 -13.38 -9.49 6.45
CA PHE A 49 -13.20 -9.69 5.01
C PHE A 49 -12.74 -8.42 4.28
N ILE A 50 -13.07 -7.22 4.77
CA ILE A 50 -12.73 -5.94 4.11
C ILE A 50 -11.22 -5.80 3.85
N PRO A 51 -10.31 -6.11 4.81
CA PRO A 51 -8.87 -6.08 4.55
C PRO A 51 -8.40 -7.06 3.46
N ARG A 52 -9.17 -8.08 3.08
CA ARG A 52 -8.76 -9.01 2.01
C ARG A 52 -8.91 -8.40 0.62
N LEU A 53 -9.74 -7.37 0.45
CA LEU A 53 -10.11 -6.83 -0.86
C LEU A 53 -8.96 -6.15 -1.61
N ALA A 54 -8.15 -5.34 -0.92
CA ALA A 54 -7.06 -4.59 -1.53
C ALA A 54 -5.87 -4.39 -0.57
N PHE A 55 -6.08 -3.73 0.58
CA PHE A 55 -5.06 -3.48 1.61
C PHE A 55 -3.76 -2.85 1.06
N THR A 56 -2.65 -3.02 1.78
CA THR A 56 -1.32 -2.51 1.38
C THR A 56 -0.77 -3.21 0.14
N GLN A 57 -1.08 -4.49 -0.09
CA GLN A 57 -0.69 -5.18 -1.34
C GLN A 57 -1.32 -4.50 -2.56
N GLY A 58 -2.60 -4.14 -2.47
CA GLY A 58 -3.33 -3.40 -3.48
C GLY A 58 -2.72 -2.01 -3.73
N PHE A 59 -2.27 -1.31 -2.69
CA PHE A 59 -1.56 -0.04 -2.86
C PHE A 59 -0.26 -0.19 -3.66
N LEU A 60 0.52 -1.24 -3.40
CA LEU A 60 1.75 -1.50 -4.14
C LEU A 60 1.47 -1.89 -5.59
N PHE A 61 0.45 -2.72 -5.83
CA PHE A 61 -0.01 -3.03 -7.19
C PHE A 61 -0.41 -1.75 -7.96
N LEU A 62 -1.29 -0.93 -7.37
CA LEU A 62 -1.81 0.31 -7.99
C LEU A 62 -0.74 1.40 -8.11
N SER A 63 0.27 1.37 -7.24
CA SER A 63 1.48 2.19 -7.36
C SER A 63 2.29 1.78 -8.58
N GLY A 64 2.67 0.50 -8.70
CA GLY A 64 3.38 -0.02 -9.87
C GLY A 64 2.65 0.28 -11.18
N PHE A 65 1.33 0.01 -11.20
CA PHE A 65 0.44 0.30 -12.33
C PHE A 65 0.48 1.77 -12.73
N GLY A 66 0.28 2.68 -11.76
CA GLY A 66 0.25 4.12 -12.03
C GLY A 66 1.62 4.71 -12.40
N LEU A 67 2.72 4.13 -11.90
CA LEU A 67 4.07 4.58 -12.24
C LEU A 67 4.40 4.31 -13.70
N TYR A 68 3.97 3.18 -14.26
CA TYR A 68 4.18 2.88 -15.68
C TYR A 68 3.59 3.99 -16.57
N TYR A 69 2.33 4.38 -16.32
CA TYR A 69 1.69 5.51 -17.01
C TYR A 69 2.42 6.85 -16.78
N SER A 70 2.82 7.13 -15.53
CA SER A 70 3.46 8.38 -15.18
C SER A 70 4.84 8.55 -15.84
N PHE A 71 5.57 7.45 -16.01
CA PHE A 71 6.90 7.46 -16.59
C PHE A 71 6.87 7.40 -18.12
N ALA A 72 6.01 6.53 -18.69
CA ALA A 72 5.88 6.39 -20.14
C ALA A 72 5.47 7.68 -20.86
N LYS A 73 4.76 8.59 -20.18
CA LYS A 73 4.34 9.87 -20.76
C LYS A 73 5.45 10.92 -20.89
N ASN A 74 6.38 10.99 -19.93
CA ASN A 74 7.38 12.06 -19.91
C ASN A 74 8.82 11.55 -20.15
N GLY A 75 9.12 10.29 -19.85
CA GLY A 75 10.46 9.69 -19.98
C GLY A 75 11.57 10.32 -19.12
N ASN A 76 11.38 11.52 -18.58
CA ASN A 76 12.37 12.26 -17.81
C ASN A 76 12.48 11.72 -16.38
N ILE A 77 13.67 11.19 -16.06
CA ILE A 77 13.98 10.58 -14.77
C ILE A 77 13.98 11.59 -13.60
N ARG A 78 14.45 12.82 -13.83
CA ARG A 78 14.46 13.88 -12.83
C ARG A 78 13.04 14.28 -12.46
N GLU A 79 12.20 14.56 -13.46
CA GLU A 79 10.78 14.87 -13.24
C GLU A 79 10.01 13.71 -12.59
N PHE A 80 10.39 12.48 -12.89
CA PHE A 80 9.82 11.31 -12.22
C PHE A 80 10.07 11.37 -10.72
N TYR A 81 11.33 11.51 -10.29
CA TYR A 81 11.68 11.56 -8.87
C TYR A 81 11.09 12.78 -8.14
N VAL A 82 11.10 13.97 -8.75
CA VAL A 82 10.45 15.16 -8.19
C VAL A 82 8.97 14.89 -7.92
N ARG A 83 8.26 14.28 -8.87
CA ARG A 83 6.84 13.91 -8.68
C ARG A 83 6.63 12.87 -7.57
N ARG A 84 7.61 12.01 -7.30
CA ARG A 84 7.53 11.02 -6.20
C ARG A 84 7.77 11.68 -4.84
N ILE A 85 8.79 12.53 -4.76
CA ILE A 85 9.08 13.33 -3.57
C ILE A 85 7.86 14.16 -3.18
N ASN A 86 7.26 14.87 -4.14
CA ASN A 86 6.09 15.71 -3.92
C ASN A 86 4.81 14.96 -3.51
N ARG A 87 4.67 13.69 -3.92
CA ARG A 87 3.45 12.90 -3.67
C ARG A 87 3.55 11.97 -2.47
N LEU A 88 4.74 11.61 -2.03
CA LEU A 88 4.98 10.65 -0.96
C LEU A 88 5.81 11.25 0.17
N LEU A 89 7.05 11.66 -0.12
CA LEU A 89 8.01 12.05 0.91
C LEU A 89 7.63 13.35 1.61
N ILE A 90 7.30 14.41 0.86
CA ILE A 90 6.91 15.69 1.48
C ILE A 90 5.67 15.53 2.35
N PRO A 91 4.56 14.91 1.88
CA PRO A 91 3.41 14.65 2.75
C PRO A 91 3.77 13.83 3.99
N PHE A 92 4.56 12.75 3.84
CA PHE A 92 5.00 11.94 4.98
C PHE A 92 5.78 12.76 6.01
N ILE A 93 6.77 13.55 5.58
CA ILE A 93 7.60 14.39 6.47
C ILE A 93 6.71 15.41 7.20
N VAL A 94 5.82 16.10 6.50
CA VAL A 94 4.93 17.10 7.11
C VAL A 94 4.01 16.47 8.16
N LEU A 95 3.54 15.25 7.92
CA LEU A 95 2.67 14.52 8.84
C LEU A 95 3.42 13.98 10.06
N SER A 96 4.68 13.57 9.89
CA SER A 96 5.42 12.81 10.90
C SER A 96 6.43 13.61 11.72
N VAL A 97 6.87 14.77 11.21
CA VAL A 97 7.94 15.57 11.84
C VAL A 97 7.64 15.92 13.30
N CYS A 98 6.43 16.39 13.61
CA CYS A 98 6.08 16.77 14.98
C CYS A 98 6.09 15.57 15.93
N PHE A 99 5.59 14.41 15.45
CA PHE A 99 5.58 13.19 16.24
C PHE A 99 7.00 12.69 16.52
N PHE A 100 7.87 12.64 15.51
CA PHE A 100 9.24 12.17 15.71
C PHE A 100 10.10 13.15 16.52
N ILE A 101 9.87 14.46 16.42
CA ILE A 101 10.49 15.43 17.35
C ILE A 101 10.12 15.08 18.79
N TYR A 102 8.83 14.89 19.07
CA TYR A 102 8.37 14.49 20.40
C TYR A 102 9.00 13.16 20.84
N LYS A 103 8.88 12.12 20.01
CA LYS A 103 9.33 10.76 20.33
C LYS A 103 10.84 10.68 20.58
N ASP A 104 11.65 11.32 19.74
CA ASP A 104 13.10 11.13 19.73
C ASP A 104 13.84 12.12 20.63
N PHE A 105 13.32 13.33 20.82
CA PHE A 105 13.98 14.34 21.66
C PHE A 105 13.42 14.42 23.08
N ILE A 106 12.14 14.10 23.27
CA ILE A 106 11.45 14.28 24.56
C ILE A 106 11.22 12.93 25.25
N GLU A 107 10.68 11.94 24.53
CA GLU A 107 10.33 10.67 25.17
C GLU A 107 11.52 9.70 25.30
N THR A 108 12.27 9.49 24.21
CA THR A 108 13.35 8.48 24.21
C THR A 108 14.76 9.04 24.40
N PHE A 109 14.92 10.37 24.29
CA PHE A 109 16.22 11.07 24.35
C PHE A 109 17.28 10.49 23.40
N LYS A 110 16.87 10.10 22.19
CA LYS A 110 17.72 9.56 21.11
C LYS A 110 17.62 10.42 19.84
N PRO A 111 18.22 11.62 19.81
CA PRO A 111 18.04 12.57 18.71
C PRO A 111 18.54 12.03 17.35
N MET A 112 19.49 11.09 17.33
CA MET A 112 19.95 10.49 16.07
C MET A 112 18.86 9.64 15.39
N ASN A 113 17.95 9.06 16.17
CA ASN A 113 16.85 8.26 15.63
C ASN A 113 15.86 9.12 14.82
N PHE A 114 15.77 10.42 15.10
CA PHE A 114 14.94 11.35 14.33
C PHE A 114 15.25 11.29 12.84
N PHE A 115 16.53 11.30 12.48
CA PHE A 115 16.95 11.23 11.07
C PHE A 115 16.62 9.88 10.44
N LEU A 116 16.71 8.77 11.19
CA LEU A 116 16.30 7.44 10.73
C LEU A 116 14.79 7.34 10.53
N HIS A 117 13.99 7.90 11.46
CA HIS A 117 12.54 7.87 11.38
C HIS A 117 12.00 8.75 10.26
N ILE A 118 12.46 10.01 10.15
CA ILE A 118 11.96 10.96 9.15
C ILE A 118 12.38 10.59 7.72
N SER A 119 13.50 9.88 7.55
CA SER A 119 13.94 9.35 6.27
C SER A 119 13.28 8.01 5.90
N SER A 120 12.47 7.43 6.79
CA SER A 120 11.93 6.05 6.72
C SER A 120 12.99 4.94 6.72
N LEU A 121 14.26 5.26 7.02
CA LEU A 121 15.36 4.30 7.05
C LEU A 121 15.28 3.36 8.25
N ALA A 122 14.64 3.77 9.35
CA ALA A 122 14.44 2.93 10.53
C ALA A 122 13.85 1.55 10.19
N PHE A 123 13.04 1.44 9.14
CA PHE A 123 12.52 0.14 8.70
C PHE A 123 13.62 -0.89 8.37
N TRP A 124 14.71 -0.44 7.74
CA TRP A 124 15.78 -1.32 7.29
C TRP A 124 16.75 -1.70 8.40
N PHE A 125 16.79 -0.95 9.50
CA PHE A 125 17.68 -1.23 10.63
C PHE A 125 16.93 -1.89 11.79
N ASP A 126 15.76 -1.35 12.13
CA ASP A 126 15.00 -1.69 13.33
C ASP A 126 13.74 -2.52 13.03
N GLY A 127 13.35 -2.67 11.77
CA GLY A 127 12.14 -3.38 11.37
C GLY A 127 10.89 -2.50 11.42
N ASN A 128 9.71 -3.07 11.69
CA ASN A 128 8.43 -2.38 11.54
C ASN A 128 8.13 -1.32 12.64
N TYR A 129 8.92 -0.25 12.71
CA TYR A 129 8.74 0.85 13.66
C TYR A 129 7.47 1.66 13.34
N CYS A 130 6.58 1.80 14.33
CA CYS A 130 5.27 2.47 14.23
C CYS A 130 4.44 2.06 12.99
N GLY A 131 4.60 0.83 12.49
CA GLY A 131 3.83 0.35 11.33
C GLY A 131 4.22 1.00 9.99
N MET A 132 5.29 1.79 9.92
CA MET A 132 5.61 2.66 8.78
C MET A 132 6.34 1.98 7.61
N TRP A 133 6.42 0.64 7.61
CA TRP A 133 7.11 -0.16 6.59
C TRP A 133 6.68 0.16 5.15
N TYR A 134 5.40 0.49 4.90
CA TYR A 134 4.89 0.77 3.56
C TYR A 134 5.55 2.00 2.93
N ILE A 135 5.87 3.02 3.74
CA ILE A 135 6.57 4.23 3.25
C ILE A 135 7.98 3.85 2.82
N ALA A 136 8.72 3.14 3.68
CA ALA A 136 10.09 2.71 3.39
C ALA A 136 10.17 1.85 2.11
N ILE A 137 9.28 0.86 1.98
CA ILE A 137 9.19 0.02 0.77
C ILE A 137 8.79 0.83 -0.45
N SER A 138 7.84 1.77 -0.32
CA SER A 138 7.44 2.62 -1.45
C SER A 138 8.59 3.49 -1.95
N VAL A 139 9.36 4.09 -1.03
CA VAL A 139 10.55 4.89 -1.38
C VAL A 139 11.58 4.04 -2.11
N PHE A 140 11.90 2.85 -1.58
CA PHE A 140 12.81 1.90 -2.22
C PHE A 140 12.34 1.49 -3.62
N LEU A 141 11.07 1.06 -3.75
CA LEU A 141 10.48 0.65 -5.02
C LEU A 141 10.45 1.79 -6.04
N TYR A 142 10.22 3.02 -5.61
CA TYR A 142 10.23 4.19 -6.48
C TYR A 142 11.65 4.53 -6.93
N ALA A 143 12.65 4.36 -6.06
CA ALA A 143 14.07 4.53 -6.42
C ALA A 143 14.48 3.58 -7.54
N ILE A 144 14.14 2.29 -7.42
CA ILE A 144 14.53 1.25 -8.39
C ILE A 144 13.58 1.12 -9.60
N PHE A 145 12.41 1.78 -9.57
CA PHE A 145 11.39 1.67 -10.62
C PHE A 145 11.91 1.87 -12.05
N PRO A 146 12.80 2.86 -12.35
CA PRO A 146 13.30 3.04 -13.72
C PRO A 146 14.02 1.81 -14.28
N LEU A 147 14.67 1.01 -13.42
CA LEU A 147 15.32 -0.26 -13.81
C LEU A 147 14.28 -1.29 -14.24
N PHE A 148 13.22 -1.48 -13.42
CA PHE A 148 12.11 -2.35 -13.78
C PHE A 148 11.42 -1.89 -15.07
N TYR A 149 11.19 -0.59 -15.22
CA TYR A 149 10.59 -0.03 -16.43
C TYR A 149 11.43 -0.36 -17.67
N LYS A 150 12.75 -0.10 -17.63
CA LYS A 150 13.67 -0.38 -18.75
C LYS A 150 13.70 -1.88 -19.09
N TYR A 151 13.78 -2.75 -18.09
CA TYR A 151 13.81 -4.19 -18.29
C TYR A 151 12.50 -4.73 -18.91
N ILE A 152 11.35 -4.28 -18.40
CA ILE A 152 10.03 -4.68 -18.89
C ILE A 152 9.81 -4.19 -20.33
N LEU A 153 10.30 -2.99 -20.66
CA LEU A 153 10.21 -2.42 -22.01
C LEU A 153 11.04 -3.23 -23.02
N THR A 154 12.27 -3.60 -22.65
CA THR A 154 13.26 -4.22 -23.55
C THR A 154 13.02 -5.71 -23.76
N THR A 155 12.85 -6.48 -22.69
CA THR A 155 12.87 -7.95 -22.78
C THR A 155 11.48 -8.57 -22.94
N LYS A 156 10.42 -7.88 -22.49
CA LYS A 156 9.06 -8.44 -22.29
C LYS A 156 9.02 -9.70 -21.40
N ARG A 157 10.14 -10.09 -20.76
CA ARG A 157 10.28 -11.30 -19.92
C ARG A 157 10.00 -10.99 -18.45
N VAL A 158 8.82 -10.44 -18.16
CA VAL A 158 8.45 -10.06 -16.79
C VAL A 158 8.41 -11.26 -15.85
N THR A 159 8.00 -12.43 -16.34
CA THR A 159 8.00 -13.68 -15.58
C THR A 159 9.40 -14.00 -15.04
N MET A 160 10.46 -13.84 -15.84
CA MET A 160 11.84 -14.06 -15.38
C MET A 160 12.25 -13.08 -14.27
N LEU A 161 11.86 -11.81 -14.40
CA LEU A 161 12.13 -10.81 -13.35
C LEU A 161 11.43 -11.18 -12.03
N ILE A 162 10.16 -11.60 -12.10
CA ILE A 162 9.41 -12.04 -10.92
C ILE A 162 10.06 -13.28 -10.31
N LEU A 163 10.44 -14.27 -11.12
CA LEU A 163 11.10 -15.49 -10.64
C LEU A 163 12.44 -15.18 -9.96
N VAL A 164 13.26 -14.29 -10.53
CA VAL A 164 14.52 -13.86 -9.92
C VAL A 164 14.26 -13.16 -8.58
N VAL A 165 13.30 -12.24 -8.51
CA VAL A 165 12.97 -11.54 -7.26
C VAL A 165 12.45 -12.52 -6.20
N VAL A 166 11.57 -13.46 -6.57
CA VAL A 166 11.08 -14.49 -5.65
C VAL A 166 12.23 -15.39 -5.19
N PHE A 167 13.11 -15.81 -6.09
CA PHE A 167 14.30 -16.57 -5.74
C PHE A 167 15.20 -15.81 -4.75
N LEU A 168 15.46 -14.53 -4.99
CA LEU A 168 16.24 -13.69 -4.08
C LEU A 168 15.57 -13.56 -2.70
N ILE A 169 14.25 -13.42 -2.65
CA ILE A 169 13.50 -13.39 -1.38
C ILE A 169 13.64 -14.71 -0.61
N LEU A 170 13.49 -15.84 -1.30
CA LEU A 170 13.64 -17.16 -0.67
C LEU A 170 15.08 -17.45 -0.25
N ALA A 171 16.06 -17.05 -1.05
CA ALA A 171 17.47 -17.10 -0.68
C ALA A 171 17.73 -16.23 0.55
N PHE A 172 17.15 -15.03 0.61
CA PHE A 172 17.30 -14.14 1.76
C PHE A 172 16.69 -14.71 3.04
N GLN A 173 15.51 -15.34 2.93
CA GLN A 173 14.89 -16.09 4.02
C GLN A 173 15.80 -17.22 4.51
N GLN A 174 16.48 -17.94 3.61
CA GLN A 174 17.34 -19.07 3.96
C GLN A 174 18.69 -18.65 4.55
N PHE A 175 19.36 -17.66 3.95
CA PHE A 175 20.73 -17.28 4.32
C PHE A 175 20.81 -16.22 5.41
N VAL A 176 19.78 -15.39 5.58
CA VAL A 176 19.75 -14.32 6.59
C VAL A 176 18.37 -14.27 7.30
N PRO A 177 17.91 -15.38 7.91
CA PRO A 177 16.54 -15.51 8.44
C PRO A 177 16.18 -14.44 9.48
N ALA A 178 17.09 -14.15 10.42
CA ALA A 178 16.85 -13.19 11.48
C ALA A 178 16.62 -11.75 10.96
N TYR A 179 17.28 -11.37 9.86
CA TYR A 179 17.03 -10.08 9.23
C TYR A 179 15.80 -10.14 8.32
N TYR A 180 15.61 -11.24 7.59
CA TYR A 180 14.41 -11.46 6.79
C TYR A 180 13.14 -11.25 7.63
N ASP A 181 13.06 -11.84 8.83
CA ASP A 181 11.88 -11.71 9.69
C ASP A 181 11.54 -10.24 10.02
N LYS A 182 12.56 -9.37 10.17
CA LYS A 182 12.38 -7.93 10.43
C LYS A 182 11.74 -7.18 9.25
N VAL A 183 12.10 -7.54 8.02
CA VAL A 183 11.72 -6.77 6.81
C VAL A 183 10.73 -7.49 5.89
N SER A 184 10.43 -8.77 6.17
CA SER A 184 9.60 -9.67 5.35
C SER A 184 8.23 -9.07 5.02
N ILE A 185 7.61 -8.39 5.98
CA ILE A 185 6.32 -7.68 5.81
C ILE A 185 6.30 -6.76 4.58
N GLY A 186 7.46 -6.18 4.25
CA GLY A 186 7.65 -5.28 3.13
C GLY A 186 8.22 -5.96 1.88
N ILE A 187 9.37 -6.64 2.01
CA ILE A 187 10.10 -7.18 0.86
C ILE A 187 9.33 -8.27 0.12
N ASN A 188 8.47 -9.03 0.82
CA ASN A 188 7.63 -10.07 0.22
C ASN A 188 6.59 -9.49 -0.75
N LYS A 189 6.35 -8.17 -0.72
CA LYS A 189 5.40 -7.48 -1.59
C LYS A 189 6.03 -6.88 -2.85
N ILE A 190 7.34 -7.00 -3.05
CA ILE A 190 8.00 -6.54 -4.29
C ILE A 190 7.40 -7.23 -5.54
N PRO A 191 7.10 -8.55 -5.54
CA PRO A 191 6.50 -9.21 -6.71
C PRO A 191 5.17 -8.59 -7.16
N ILE A 192 4.25 -8.27 -6.22
CA ILE A 192 2.96 -7.67 -6.60
C ILE A 192 3.12 -6.27 -7.18
N PHE A 193 4.12 -5.50 -6.73
CA PHE A 193 4.46 -4.21 -7.34
C PHE A 193 4.89 -4.40 -8.81
N ILE A 194 5.78 -5.37 -9.09
CA ILE A 194 6.25 -5.67 -10.46
C ILE A 194 5.10 -6.13 -11.35
N ILE A 195 4.19 -6.97 -10.84
CA ILE A 195 2.96 -7.37 -11.56
C ILE A 195 2.13 -6.12 -11.87
N GLY A 196 2.01 -5.19 -10.92
CA GLY A 196 1.36 -3.89 -11.13
C GLY A 196 1.99 -3.09 -12.27
N VAL A 197 3.32 -2.98 -12.31
CA VAL A 197 4.05 -2.29 -13.40
C VAL A 197 3.74 -2.93 -14.76
N TYR A 198 3.75 -4.26 -14.84
CA TYR A 198 3.42 -4.98 -16.07
C TYR A 198 1.96 -4.82 -16.48
N ALA A 199 1.03 -4.90 -15.54
CA ALA A 199 -0.39 -4.64 -15.80
C ALA A 199 -0.60 -3.21 -16.32
N GLY A 200 0.14 -2.22 -15.78
CA GLY A 200 0.14 -0.85 -16.28
C GLY A 200 0.60 -0.75 -17.74
N ARG A 201 1.63 -1.52 -18.12
CA ARG A 201 2.05 -1.65 -19.53
C ARG A 201 0.97 -2.25 -20.40
N LEU A 202 0.39 -3.37 -19.99
CA LEU A 202 -0.65 -4.03 -20.77
C LEU A 202 -1.84 -3.09 -21.00
N SER A 203 -2.18 -2.31 -19.98
CA SER A 203 -3.24 -1.31 -20.04
C SER A 203 -2.91 -0.15 -20.97
N LEU A 204 -1.68 0.38 -20.95
CA LEU A 204 -1.29 1.48 -21.83
C LEU A 204 -1.33 1.08 -23.31
N TYR A 205 -0.99 -0.18 -23.63
CA TYR A 205 -0.93 -0.67 -25.01
C TYR A 205 -2.18 -1.49 -25.42
N GLY A 206 -3.26 -1.49 -24.63
CA GLY A 206 -4.50 -2.20 -24.96
C GLY A 206 -4.36 -3.73 -25.08
N LYS A 207 -3.37 -4.32 -24.41
CA LYS A 207 -3.02 -5.76 -24.48
C LYS A 207 -3.91 -6.62 -23.59
N ASN A 208 -5.21 -6.61 -23.87
CA ASN A 208 -6.23 -7.29 -23.06
C ASN A 208 -6.12 -8.82 -23.11
N LYS A 209 -5.63 -9.42 -24.21
CA LYS A 209 -5.42 -10.88 -24.29
C LYS A 209 -4.33 -11.32 -23.31
N GLU A 210 -3.21 -10.61 -23.30
CA GLU A 210 -2.10 -10.85 -22.39
C GLU A 210 -2.48 -10.58 -20.93
N TRP A 211 -3.37 -9.62 -20.68
CA TRP A 211 -3.97 -9.41 -19.36
C TRP A 211 -4.80 -10.62 -18.91
N CYS A 212 -5.66 -11.16 -19.77
CA CYS A 212 -6.43 -12.36 -19.44
C CYS A 212 -5.52 -13.55 -19.12
N ILE A 213 -4.43 -13.75 -19.89
CA ILE A 213 -3.42 -14.78 -19.60
C ILE A 213 -2.78 -14.55 -18.23
N LEU A 214 -2.35 -13.32 -17.94
CA LEU A 214 -1.79 -12.98 -16.63
C LEU A 214 -2.79 -13.25 -15.49
N LEU A 215 -4.06 -12.89 -15.68
CA LEU A 215 -5.10 -13.12 -14.69
C LEU A 215 -5.36 -14.62 -14.47
N CYS A 216 -5.38 -15.43 -15.53
CA CYS A 216 -5.46 -16.89 -15.42
C CYS A 216 -4.28 -17.45 -14.60
N ILE A 217 -3.06 -17.00 -14.88
CA ILE A 217 -1.87 -17.39 -14.12
C ILE A 217 -2.03 -17.00 -12.64
N VAL A 218 -2.43 -15.76 -12.35
CA VAL A 218 -2.66 -15.28 -10.98
C VAL A 218 -3.72 -16.12 -10.26
N ILE A 219 -4.82 -16.50 -10.93
CA ILE A 219 -5.86 -17.37 -10.36
C ILE A 219 -5.32 -18.78 -10.07
N VAL A 220 -4.54 -19.36 -10.99
CA VAL A 220 -3.91 -20.67 -10.77
C VAL A 220 -2.99 -20.63 -9.55
N PHE A 221 -2.12 -19.61 -9.44
CA PHE A 221 -1.27 -19.44 -8.26
C PHE A 221 -2.07 -19.20 -6.98
N TRP A 222 -3.19 -18.46 -7.05
CA TRP A 222 -4.07 -18.25 -5.90
C TRP A 222 -4.67 -19.57 -5.39
N ILE A 223 -5.12 -20.44 -6.30
CA ILE A 223 -5.67 -21.76 -5.94
C ILE A 223 -4.57 -22.69 -5.41
N ILE A 224 -3.42 -22.78 -6.08
CA ILE A 224 -2.30 -23.62 -5.64
C ILE A 224 -1.84 -23.21 -4.24
N THR A 225 -1.60 -21.91 -4.03
CA THR A 225 -1.12 -21.40 -2.75
C THR A 225 -2.16 -21.47 -1.64
N PHE A 226 -3.45 -21.51 -1.95
CA PHE A 226 -4.49 -21.81 -0.97
C PHE A 226 -4.29 -23.18 -0.30
N PHE A 227 -3.87 -24.20 -1.06
CA PHE A 227 -3.59 -25.54 -0.51
C PHE A 227 -2.21 -25.64 0.13
N LEU A 228 -1.24 -24.83 -0.31
CA LEU A 228 0.14 -24.87 0.22
C LEU A 228 0.35 -24.00 1.47
N LYS A 229 -0.53 -23.02 1.75
CA LYS A 229 -0.34 -22.05 2.84
C LYS A 229 -0.25 -22.67 4.24
N SER A 230 -0.76 -23.89 4.44
CA SER A 230 -0.61 -24.64 5.69
C SER A 230 0.78 -25.24 5.88
N HIS A 231 1.55 -25.40 4.80
CA HIS A 231 2.84 -26.10 4.80
C HIS A 231 4.02 -25.19 4.48
N TRP A 232 3.80 -24.06 3.81
CA TRP A 232 4.86 -23.16 3.38
C TRP A 232 4.51 -21.70 3.73
N VAL A 233 5.31 -21.10 4.62
CA VAL A 233 5.06 -19.73 5.12
C VAL A 233 4.98 -18.72 3.98
N TYR A 234 5.86 -18.80 2.98
CA TYR A 234 5.84 -17.89 1.84
C TYR A 234 4.65 -18.13 0.90
N ALA A 235 3.99 -19.31 0.94
CA ALA A 235 2.72 -19.50 0.22
C ALA A 235 1.60 -18.62 0.78
N ILE A 236 1.63 -18.25 2.07
CA ILE A 236 0.68 -17.28 2.66
C ILE A 236 0.82 -15.92 1.97
N GLU A 237 2.07 -15.51 1.73
CA GLU A 237 2.40 -14.24 1.09
C GLU A 237 1.95 -14.20 -0.37
N ILE A 238 2.24 -15.26 -1.13
CA ILE A 238 1.79 -15.40 -2.52
C ILE A 238 0.26 -15.44 -2.59
N TYR A 239 -0.39 -16.27 -1.76
CA TYR A 239 -1.84 -16.37 -1.67
C TYR A 239 -2.47 -15.00 -1.42
N GLY A 240 -1.93 -14.26 -0.45
CA GLY A 240 -2.35 -12.91 -0.16
C GLY A 240 -2.22 -12.01 -1.38
N MET A 241 -1.05 -11.94 -2.02
CA MET A 241 -0.84 -11.07 -3.19
C MET A 241 -1.80 -11.40 -4.35
N THR A 242 -1.94 -12.67 -4.71
CA THR A 242 -2.79 -13.09 -5.82
C THR A 242 -4.27 -12.87 -5.54
N GLU A 243 -4.71 -13.12 -4.29
CA GLU A 243 -6.08 -12.84 -3.83
C GLU A 243 -6.47 -11.39 -4.08
N LYS A 244 -5.61 -10.44 -3.68
CA LYS A 244 -5.91 -9.01 -3.79
C LYS A 244 -6.03 -8.59 -5.26
N ILE A 245 -5.18 -9.10 -6.15
CA ILE A 245 -5.29 -8.82 -7.59
C ILE A 245 -6.65 -9.28 -8.12
N VAL A 246 -7.07 -10.51 -7.79
CA VAL A 246 -8.34 -11.09 -8.23
C VAL A 246 -9.52 -10.27 -7.69
N TYR A 247 -9.56 -10.00 -6.39
CA TYR A 247 -10.65 -9.25 -5.77
C TYR A 247 -10.75 -7.82 -6.29
N MET A 248 -9.63 -7.10 -6.43
CA MET A 248 -9.66 -5.76 -7.02
C MET A 248 -10.18 -5.78 -8.46
N PHE A 249 -9.85 -6.81 -9.25
CA PHE A 249 -10.36 -6.93 -10.62
C PHE A 249 -11.87 -7.23 -10.65
N ILE A 250 -12.36 -8.12 -9.77
CA ILE A 250 -13.79 -8.37 -9.60
C ILE A 250 -14.52 -7.09 -9.21
N ILE A 251 -14.00 -6.32 -8.25
CA ILE A 251 -14.55 -5.02 -7.84
C ILE A 251 -14.63 -4.05 -9.03
N CYS A 252 -13.59 -3.99 -9.86
CA CYS A 252 -13.58 -3.17 -11.06
C CYS A 252 -14.71 -3.56 -12.03
N ILE A 253 -14.93 -4.86 -12.24
CA ILE A 253 -16.02 -5.38 -13.06
C ILE A 253 -17.37 -4.98 -12.44
N LEU A 254 -17.56 -5.20 -11.13
CA LEU A 254 -18.79 -4.85 -10.41
C LEU A 254 -19.12 -3.35 -10.56
N PHE A 255 -18.14 -2.46 -10.38
CA PHE A 255 -18.33 -1.02 -10.59
C PHE A 255 -18.58 -0.65 -12.07
N SER A 256 -18.14 -1.47 -13.02
CA SER A 256 -18.39 -1.26 -14.44
C SER A 256 -19.80 -1.67 -14.84
N VAL A 257 -20.24 -2.84 -14.39
CA VAL A 257 -21.58 -3.39 -14.65
C VAL A 257 -22.65 -2.57 -13.93
N LEU A 258 -22.44 -2.28 -12.64
CA LEU A 258 -23.42 -1.58 -11.80
C LEU A 258 -23.29 -0.05 -11.85
N LYS A 259 -22.58 0.51 -12.85
CA LYS A 259 -22.25 1.95 -12.93
C LYS A 259 -23.47 2.88 -12.87
N ASN A 260 -24.62 2.41 -13.32
CA ASN A 260 -25.86 3.19 -13.39
C ASN A 260 -26.68 3.12 -12.09
N TRP A 261 -26.40 2.14 -11.21
CA TRP A 261 -27.17 1.93 -9.99
C TRP A 261 -26.79 2.98 -8.94
N THR A 262 -27.79 3.72 -8.42
CA THR A 262 -27.60 4.86 -7.52
C THR A 262 -26.81 4.52 -6.25
N PRO A 263 -27.07 3.41 -5.54
CA PRO A 263 -26.27 3.02 -4.36
C PRO A 263 -24.78 2.84 -4.70
N VAL A 264 -24.45 2.26 -5.85
CA VAL A 264 -23.06 2.07 -6.29
C VAL A 264 -22.39 3.40 -6.61
N LYS A 265 -23.11 4.38 -7.16
CA LYS A 265 -22.57 5.74 -7.36
C LYS A 265 -22.20 6.39 -6.03
N LEU A 266 -23.05 6.27 -5.02
CA LEU A 266 -22.80 6.81 -3.68
C LEU A 266 -21.58 6.14 -3.02
N ILE A 267 -21.52 4.81 -3.02
CA ILE A 267 -20.38 4.04 -2.50
C ILE A 267 -19.09 4.47 -3.20
N ARG A 268 -19.10 4.57 -4.53
CA ARG A 268 -17.91 4.98 -5.29
C ARG A 268 -17.47 6.40 -4.96
N ASN A 269 -18.38 7.33 -4.72
CA ASN A 269 -18.02 8.71 -4.32
C ASN A 269 -17.35 8.71 -2.94
N MET A 270 -17.87 7.94 -1.98
CA MET A 270 -17.24 7.75 -0.67
C MET A 270 -15.84 7.14 -0.81
N LEU A 271 -15.71 6.05 -1.59
CA LEU A 271 -14.42 5.39 -1.82
C LEU A 271 -13.41 6.31 -2.51
N ARG A 272 -13.83 7.16 -3.45
CA ARG A 272 -12.96 8.17 -4.07
C ARG A 272 -12.44 9.17 -3.06
N TRP A 273 -13.26 9.57 -2.08
CA TRP A 273 -12.83 10.45 -1.00
C TRP A 273 -11.74 9.79 -0.15
N PHE A 274 -11.97 8.55 0.29
CA PHE A 274 -10.96 7.77 1.02
C PHE A 274 -9.68 7.56 0.20
N GLY A 275 -9.82 7.25 -1.09
CA GLY A 275 -8.68 7.06 -1.98
C GLY A 275 -7.86 8.34 -2.19
N LYS A 276 -8.52 9.51 -2.23
CA LYS A 276 -7.86 10.81 -2.35
C LYS A 276 -6.94 11.11 -1.16
N TYR A 277 -7.39 10.80 0.06
CA TYR A 277 -6.66 11.06 1.31
C TYR A 277 -5.97 9.82 1.87
N SER A 278 -5.75 8.79 1.04
CA SER A 278 -5.26 7.49 1.48
C SER A 278 -3.89 7.54 2.14
N LEU A 279 -2.99 8.43 1.68
CA LEU A 279 -1.67 8.59 2.30
C LEU A 279 -1.76 9.26 3.66
N GLU A 280 -2.51 10.36 3.76
CA GLU A 280 -2.70 11.08 5.02
C GLU A 280 -3.36 10.17 6.07
N LEU A 281 -4.42 9.46 5.68
CA LEU A 281 -5.07 8.47 6.54
C LEU A 281 -4.11 7.35 6.96
N TYR A 282 -3.28 6.84 6.04
CA TYR A 282 -2.31 5.77 6.33
C TYR A 282 -1.26 6.23 7.36
N VAL A 283 -0.74 7.44 7.24
CA VAL A 283 0.27 7.94 8.19
C VAL A 283 -0.38 8.34 9.52
N LEU A 284 -1.44 9.15 9.48
CA LEU A 284 -2.03 9.73 10.68
C LEU A 284 -2.56 8.68 11.66
N HIS A 285 -3.21 7.61 11.18
CA HIS A 285 -3.78 6.62 12.11
C HIS A 285 -2.67 5.96 12.95
N LEU A 286 -1.56 5.55 12.33
CA LEU A 286 -0.44 4.93 13.05
C LEU A 286 0.27 5.93 13.98
N LEU A 287 0.51 7.17 13.52
CA LEU A 287 1.17 8.17 14.35
C LEU A 287 0.32 8.58 15.56
N ILE A 288 -0.99 8.74 15.39
CA ILE A 288 -1.90 9.05 16.50
C ILE A 288 -1.91 7.88 17.48
N PHE A 289 -1.99 6.63 16.99
CA PHE A 289 -1.95 5.46 17.86
C PHE A 289 -0.62 5.37 18.63
N CYS A 290 0.52 5.55 17.96
CA CYS A 290 1.84 5.56 18.61
C CYS A 290 1.96 6.69 19.63
N PHE A 291 1.45 7.88 19.33
CA PHE A 291 1.45 9.02 20.25
C PHE A 291 0.61 8.75 21.50
N LEU A 292 -0.60 8.20 21.35
CA LEU A 292 -1.45 7.78 22.46
C LEU A 292 -0.87 6.61 23.27
N SER A 293 0.12 5.91 22.73
CA SER A 293 0.85 4.85 23.41
C SER A 293 2.10 5.35 24.12
N SER A 294 2.27 6.67 24.21
CA SER A 294 3.34 7.30 24.99
C SER A 294 3.08 7.11 26.49
N GLU A 295 4.01 6.40 27.14
CA GLU A 295 3.97 6.18 28.59
C GLU A 295 4.15 7.49 29.37
N LEU A 296 4.90 8.44 28.81
CA LEU A 296 5.18 9.74 29.44
C LEU A 296 3.93 10.62 29.56
N LEU A 297 3.04 10.61 28.56
CA LEU A 297 1.90 11.54 28.50
C LEU A 297 0.56 10.93 28.88
N PHE A 298 0.32 9.67 28.49
CA PHE A 298 -1.04 9.13 28.47
C PHE A 298 -1.26 7.97 29.46
N GLY A 299 -0.19 7.41 30.05
CA GLY A 299 -0.30 6.27 30.95
C GLY A 299 -1.13 5.12 30.35
N ASP A 300 -1.94 4.47 31.18
CA ASP A 300 -2.75 3.32 30.79
C ASP A 300 -4.11 3.73 30.19
N ILE A 301 -4.10 4.06 28.89
CA ILE A 301 -5.33 4.15 28.08
C ILE A 301 -5.66 2.78 27.47
N THR A 302 -6.92 2.36 27.56
CA THR A 302 -7.37 1.10 26.95
C THR A 302 -7.18 1.07 25.43
N SER A 303 -6.81 -0.08 24.87
CA SER A 303 -6.54 -0.27 23.44
C SER A 303 -7.71 0.17 22.54
N ILE A 304 -8.95 -0.10 22.96
CA ILE A 304 -10.16 0.32 22.24
C ILE A 304 -10.32 1.85 22.18
N THR A 305 -9.96 2.55 23.25
CA THR A 305 -10.02 4.01 23.31
C THR A 305 -8.94 4.60 22.40
N LYS A 306 -7.71 4.05 22.43
CA LYS A 306 -6.61 4.46 21.53
C LYS A 306 -7.02 4.33 20.06
N VAL A 307 -7.59 3.19 19.69
CA VAL A 307 -8.07 2.93 18.31
C VAL A 307 -9.22 3.85 17.92
N SER A 308 -10.15 4.13 18.83
CA SER A 308 -11.28 5.04 18.57
C SER A 308 -10.79 6.46 18.27
N ILE A 309 -9.89 6.99 19.11
CA ILE A 309 -9.27 8.31 18.91
C ILE A 309 -8.41 8.32 17.64
N MET A 310 -7.65 7.24 17.38
CA MET A 310 -6.88 7.06 16.14
C MET A 310 -7.75 7.25 14.90
N ILE A 311 -8.89 6.55 14.81
CA ILE A 311 -9.78 6.59 13.64
C ILE A 311 -10.37 7.99 13.48
N ILE A 312 -10.97 8.53 14.55
CA ILE A 312 -11.63 9.84 14.53
C ILE A 312 -10.61 10.94 14.20
N GLY A 313 -9.47 10.94 14.88
CA GLY A 313 -8.39 11.89 14.67
C GLY A 313 -7.85 11.84 13.24
N ALA A 314 -7.59 10.65 12.69
CA ALA A 314 -7.14 10.52 11.31
C ALA A 314 -8.17 11.06 10.29
N LEU A 315 -9.46 10.79 10.50
CA LEU A 315 -10.53 11.30 9.63
C LEU A 315 -10.69 12.83 9.72
N CYS A 316 -10.54 13.41 10.90
CA CYS A 316 -10.62 14.86 11.10
C CYS A 316 -9.40 15.58 10.52
N LEU A 317 -8.20 15.01 10.65
CA LEU A 317 -6.94 15.66 10.32
C LEU A 317 -6.49 15.45 8.87
N CYS A 318 -6.97 14.41 8.17
CA CYS A 318 -6.47 14.10 6.82
C CYS A 318 -6.70 15.22 5.81
N VAL A 319 -7.86 15.90 5.85
CA VAL A 319 -8.18 16.99 4.92
C VAL A 319 -7.36 18.26 5.19
N PRO A 320 -7.26 18.76 6.44
CA PRO A 320 -6.36 19.87 6.77
C PRO A 320 -4.91 19.62 6.35
N PHE A 321 -4.35 18.46 6.68
CA PHE A 321 -2.97 18.14 6.32
C PHE A 321 -2.77 18.01 4.81
N HIS A 322 -3.73 17.43 4.09
CA HIS A 322 -3.66 17.37 2.63
C HIS A 322 -3.61 18.77 1.98
N LYS A 323 -4.37 19.74 2.54
CA LYS A 323 -4.31 21.13 2.06
C LYS A 323 -2.95 21.76 2.38
N LEU A 324 -2.44 21.55 3.59
CA LEU A 324 -1.14 22.06 4.04
C LEU A 324 0.01 21.55 3.16
N THR A 325 0.07 20.24 2.93
CA THR A 325 1.08 19.61 2.07
C THR A 325 0.99 20.14 0.64
N GLY A 326 -0.23 20.33 0.12
CA GLY A 326 -0.44 20.95 -1.19
C GLY A 326 0.13 22.36 -1.31
N VAL A 327 -0.01 23.20 -0.27
CA VAL A 327 0.58 24.55 -0.24
C VAL A 327 2.11 24.48 -0.21
N ILE A 328 2.68 23.61 0.62
CA ILE A 328 4.13 23.44 0.76
C ILE A 328 4.74 22.97 -0.56
N VAL A 329 4.16 21.94 -1.19
CA VAL A 329 4.62 21.41 -2.48
C VAL A 329 4.56 22.47 -3.59
N LYS A 330 3.51 23.30 -3.63
CA LYS A 330 3.43 24.40 -4.60
C LYS A 330 4.56 25.41 -4.39
N LYS A 331 4.85 25.79 -3.14
CA LYS A 331 5.94 26.73 -2.83
C LYS A 331 7.33 26.17 -3.20
N ILE A 332 7.54 24.87 -3.00
CA ILE A 332 8.82 24.22 -3.34
C ILE A 332 9.05 24.17 -4.86
N ASN A 333 8.02 23.87 -5.65
CA ASN A 333 8.17 23.77 -7.11
C ASN A 333 8.19 25.12 -7.85
N LEU A 334 7.86 26.23 -7.16
CA LEU A 334 7.98 27.58 -7.70
C LEU A 334 9.40 28.15 -7.56
N LYS A 335 10.28 27.45 -6.85
CA LYS A 335 11.72 27.69 -6.77
C LYS A 335 12.44 26.65 -7.62
#